data_AF-A0A6I1JAR1-F1
#
_entry.id   AF-A0A6I1JAR1-F1
#
_cell.length_a   1.000
_cell.length_b   1.000
_cell.length_c   1.000
_cell.angle_alpha   90.00
_cell.angle_beta   90.00
_cell.angle_gamma   90.00
#
_symmetry.space_group_name_H-M   'P 1'
#
loop_
_entity.id
_entity.type
_entity.pdbx_description
1 polymer ?
#
loop_
_entity_poly.entity_id
_entity_poly.type
_entity_poly.pdbx_seq_one_letter_code
_entity_poly.pdbx_strand_id
1 'polypeptide(L)'
;MEQLIATGFDEYKAKAIAIGNDPGTARALRETLLRTRASVPLFDPARFAEHLGRAYEMMVDIWRRGEAPHAFDVPSIDALPVRSVEVA
;
A
#
# COMPACT_ATOMS: atom_id res chain seq x y z
N MET A 1 -2.40 -8.71 4.35
CA MET A 1 -1.02 -8.64 3.78
C MET A 1 0.04 -8.35 4.84
N GLU A 2 -0.31 -7.75 5.98
CA GLU A 2 0.61 -7.49 7.11
C GLU A 2 1.39 -8.71 7.58
N GLN A 3 0.83 -9.92 7.46
CA GLN A 3 1.52 -11.16 7.81
C GLN A 3 2.86 -11.39 7.09
N LEU A 4 3.09 -10.75 5.93
CA LEU A 4 4.35 -10.83 5.18
C LEU A 4 5.32 -9.70 5.45
N ILE A 5 4.92 -8.68 6.19
CA ILE A 5 5.78 -7.55 6.54
C ILE A 5 6.55 -7.96 7.81
N ALA A 6 7.86 -7.84 7.77
CA ALA A 6 8.73 -8.04 8.94
C ALA A 6 9.30 -6.70 9.37
N THR A 7 9.38 -6.48 10.68
CA THR A 7 9.89 -5.25 11.30
C THR A 7 11.39 -5.32 11.60
N GLY A 8 12.02 -6.46 11.35
CA GLY A 8 13.45 -6.68 11.53
C GLY A 8 13.94 -8.00 10.94
N PHE A 9 15.25 -8.21 10.97
CA PHE A 9 15.89 -9.34 10.30
C PHE A 9 15.57 -10.69 10.93
N ASP A 10 15.50 -10.77 12.27
CA ASP A 10 15.18 -12.04 12.95
C ASP A 10 13.74 -12.46 12.69
N GLU A 11 12.79 -11.52 12.71
CA GLU A 11 11.40 -11.77 12.33
C GLU A 11 11.29 -12.21 10.86
N TYR A 12 12.02 -11.53 9.96
CA TYR A 12 12.06 -11.91 8.55
C TYR A 12 12.52 -13.35 8.36
N LYS A 13 13.63 -13.75 9.00
CA LYS A 13 14.14 -15.13 8.95
C LYS A 13 13.11 -16.12 9.48
N ALA A 14 12.53 -15.86 10.65
CA ALA A 14 11.55 -16.74 11.26
C ALA A 14 10.33 -16.96 10.34
N LYS A 15 9.80 -15.88 9.74
CA LYS A 15 8.68 -15.95 8.78
C LYS A 15 9.05 -16.71 7.52
N ALA A 16 10.21 -16.44 6.94
CA ALA A 16 10.69 -17.15 5.74
C ALA A 16 10.85 -18.66 5.98
N ILE A 17 11.45 -19.03 7.12
CA ILE A 17 11.62 -20.45 7.52
C ILE A 17 10.27 -21.11 7.75
N ALA A 18 9.35 -20.45 8.46
CA ALA A 18 8.01 -20.98 8.72
C ALA A 18 7.23 -21.26 7.42
N ILE A 19 7.29 -20.33 6.46
CA ILE A 19 6.66 -20.49 5.13
C ILE A 19 7.37 -21.60 4.33
N GLY A 20 8.69 -21.67 4.38
CA GLY A 20 9.47 -22.66 3.63
C GLY A 20 9.32 -24.09 4.14
N ASN A 21 9.13 -24.26 5.45
CA ASN A 21 9.00 -25.58 6.08
C ASN A 21 7.57 -26.16 6.01
N ASP A 22 6.56 -25.33 5.72
CA ASP A 22 5.19 -25.79 5.50
C ASP A 22 4.69 -25.47 4.08
N PRO A 23 4.77 -26.45 3.16
CA PRO A 23 4.25 -26.32 1.80
C PRO A 23 2.76 -25.95 1.74
N GLY A 24 1.96 -26.34 2.75
CA GLY A 24 0.54 -26.00 2.84
C GLY A 24 0.34 -24.50 3.06
N THR A 25 1.06 -23.92 4.01
CA THR A 25 1.10 -22.47 4.24
C THR A 25 1.56 -21.71 3.00
N ALA A 26 2.63 -22.15 2.33
CA ALA A 26 3.12 -21.51 1.11
C ALA A 26 2.08 -21.52 -0.02
N ARG A 27 1.37 -22.65 -0.20
CA ARG A 27 0.30 -22.79 -1.19
C ARG A 27 -0.89 -21.87 -0.89
N ALA A 28 -1.40 -21.91 0.35
CA ALA A 28 -2.54 -21.09 0.75
C ALA A 28 -2.24 -19.58 0.61
N LEU A 29 -1.02 -19.17 0.93
CA LEU A 29 -0.55 -17.81 0.72
C LEU A 29 -0.56 -17.43 -0.76
N ARG A 30 0.00 -18.29 -1.62
CA ARG A 30 0.02 -18.06 -3.07
C ARG A 30 -1.39 -17.95 -3.65
N GLU A 31 -2.30 -18.85 -3.27
CA GLU A 31 -3.69 -18.84 -3.71
C GLU A 31 -4.40 -17.55 -3.29
N THR A 32 -4.16 -17.08 -2.06
CA THR A 32 -4.69 -15.81 -1.58
C THR A 32 -4.19 -14.65 -2.43
N LEU A 33 -2.87 -14.56 -2.68
CA LEU A 33 -2.28 -13.50 -3.50
C LEU A 33 -2.84 -13.49 -4.93
N LEU A 34 -2.96 -14.66 -5.56
CA LEU A 34 -3.51 -14.76 -6.91
C LEU A 34 -4.99 -14.33 -6.97
N ARG A 35 -5.78 -14.74 -5.98
CA ARG A 35 -7.20 -14.36 -5.88
C ARG A 35 -7.39 -12.85 -5.69
N THR A 36 -6.59 -12.23 -4.83
CA THR A 36 -6.75 -10.79 -4.51
C THR A 36 -6.04 -9.88 -5.51
N ARG A 37 -5.07 -10.39 -6.30
CA ARG A 37 -4.27 -9.59 -7.24
C ARG A 37 -5.12 -8.70 -8.14
N ALA A 38 -6.23 -9.22 -8.67
CA ALA A 38 -7.07 -8.48 -9.62
C ALA A 38 -7.97 -7.42 -8.94
N SER A 39 -8.17 -7.51 -7.63
CA SER A 39 -9.07 -6.61 -6.90
C SER A 39 -8.36 -5.61 -5.99
N VAL A 40 -7.06 -5.78 -5.73
CA VAL A 40 -6.30 -4.82 -4.90
C VAL A 40 -5.82 -3.64 -5.73
N PRO A 41 -5.80 -2.41 -5.15
CA PRO A 41 -5.40 -1.22 -5.88
C PRO A 41 -3.97 -1.24 -6.45
N LEU A 42 -3.09 -2.10 -5.90
CA LEU A 42 -1.70 -2.23 -6.34
C LEU A 42 -1.57 -2.62 -7.83
N PHE A 43 -2.57 -3.32 -8.39
CA PHE A 43 -2.56 -3.75 -9.80
C PHE A 43 -3.56 -2.98 -10.67
N ASP A 44 -4.01 -1.81 -10.22
CA ASP A 44 -4.86 -0.91 -10.99
C ASP A 44 -4.01 0.25 -11.56
N PRO A 45 -3.51 0.15 -12.82
CA PRO A 45 -2.67 1.18 -13.40
C PRO A 45 -3.43 2.48 -13.66
N ALA A 46 -4.75 2.43 -13.89
CA ALA A 46 -5.55 3.62 -14.13
C ALA A 46 -5.68 4.43 -12.83
N ARG A 47 -6.00 3.76 -11.72
CA ARG A 47 -6.04 4.38 -10.39
C ARG A 47 -4.68 4.93 -9.98
N PHE A 48 -3.58 4.24 -10.30
CA PHE A 48 -2.22 4.75 -10.03
C PHE A 48 -1.93 6.03 -10.82
N ALA A 49 -2.25 6.05 -12.12
CA ALA A 49 -2.05 7.21 -12.98
C ALA A 49 -2.85 8.43 -12.50
N GLU A 50 -4.07 8.23 -11.99
CA GLU A 50 -4.88 9.32 -11.44
C GLU A 50 -4.25 9.93 -10.18
N HIS A 51 -3.77 9.12 -9.23
CA HIS A 51 -3.06 9.64 -8.04
C HIS A 51 -1.78 10.39 -8.45
N LEU A 52 -1.03 9.88 -9.43
CA LEU A 52 0.17 10.55 -9.94
C LEU A 52 -0.17 11.89 -10.62
N GLY A 53 -1.25 11.94 -11.40
CA GLY A 53 -1.74 13.18 -12.02
C GLY A 53 -2.06 14.24 -10.97
N ARG A 54 -2.79 13.88 -9.91
CA ARG A 54 -3.08 14.78 -8.78
C ARG A 54 -1.80 15.26 -8.10
N ALA A 55 -0.80 14.39 -7.95
CA ALA A 55 0.49 14.78 -7.39
C ALA A 55 1.15 15.88 -8.24
N TYR A 56 1.12 15.77 -9.57
CA TYR A 56 1.67 16.80 -10.45
C TYR A 56 0.90 18.11 -10.37
N GLU A 57 -0.43 18.07 -10.32
CA GLU A 57 -1.26 19.26 -10.11
C GLU A 57 -0.88 19.97 -8.81
N MET A 58 -0.73 19.22 -7.71
CA MET A 58 -0.32 19.76 -6.42
C MET A 58 1.09 20.38 -6.45
N MET A 59 2.06 19.74 -7.13
CA MET A 59 3.40 20.29 -7.33
C MET A 59 3.36 21.61 -8.10
N VAL A 60 2.57 21.68 -9.17
CA VAL A 60 2.41 22.89 -9.97
C VAL A 60 1.75 24.00 -9.14
N ASP A 61 0.78 23.68 -8.30
CA ASP A 61 0.13 24.67 -7.45
C ASP A 61 1.05 25.20 -6.34
N ILE A 62 1.89 24.36 -5.73
CA ILE A 62 2.96 24.80 -4.81
C ILE A 62 3.86 25.81 -5.52
N TRP A 63 4.32 25.49 -6.73
CA TRP A 63 5.17 26.38 -7.51
C TRP A 63 4.46 27.69 -7.88
N ARG A 64 3.19 27.64 -8.30
CA ARG A 64 2.39 28.84 -8.64
C ARG A 64 2.20 29.79 -7.45
N ARG A 65 2.18 29.27 -6.22
CA ARG A 65 2.13 30.08 -5.00
C ARG A 65 3.48 30.69 -4.61
N GLY A 66 4.55 30.39 -5.35
CA GLY A 66 5.90 30.88 -5.07
C GLY A 66 6.56 30.19 -3.87
N GLU A 67 6.02 29.06 -3.43
CA GLU A 67 6.55 28.27 -2.33
C GLU A 67 7.76 27.45 -2.78
N ALA A 68 8.68 27.17 -1.85
CA ALA A 68 9.75 26.22 -2.09
C ALA A 68 9.18 24.78 -2.12
N PRO A 69 9.79 23.86 -2.90
CA PRO A 69 9.37 22.45 -2.89
C PRO A 69 9.42 21.86 -1.48
N HIS A 70 8.33 21.24 -1.06
CA HIS A 70 8.21 20.59 0.25
C HIS A 70 7.43 19.26 0.12
N ALA A 71 7.52 18.43 1.16
CA ALA A 71 6.75 17.19 1.22
C ALA A 71 5.25 17.49 1.32
N PHE A 72 4.45 16.67 0.64
CA PHE A 72 2.99 16.71 0.72
C PHE A 72 2.43 15.30 0.51
N ASP A 73 1.25 15.04 1.05
CA ASP A 73 0.52 13.80 0.83
C ASP A 73 -0.52 13.99 -0.27
N VAL A 74 -0.63 13.00 -1.16
CA VAL A 74 -1.70 12.97 -2.17
C VAL A 74 -2.93 12.32 -1.54
N PRO A 75 -4.08 13.02 -1.44
CA PRO A 75 -5.29 12.44 -0.87
C PRO A 75 -5.74 11.19 -1.61
N SER A 76 -6.17 10.18 -0.85
CA SER A 76 -6.74 8.96 -1.44
C SER A 76 -8.02 9.27 -2.22
N ILE A 77 -8.12 8.69 -3.41
CA ILE A 77 -9.28 8.84 -4.29
C ILE A 77 -10.47 7.99 -3.78
N ASP A 78 -10.21 6.98 -2.96
CA ASP A 78 -11.22 6.05 -2.43
C ASP A 78 -11.89 6.52 -1.13
N ALA A 79 -11.65 7.75 -0.66
CA ALA A 79 -12.12 8.21 0.65
C ALA A 79 -13.66 8.28 0.72
N LEU A 80 -14.32 7.17 1.06
CA LEU A 80 -15.50 7.19 1.92
C LEU A 80 -15.08 7.75 3.29
N PRO A 81 -15.95 8.50 3.99
CA PRO A 81 -15.57 9.25 5.19
C PRO A 81 -14.94 8.32 6.23
N VAL A 82 -13.81 8.76 6.78
CA VAL A 82 -13.06 8.09 7.85
C VAL A 82 -14.05 7.73 8.96
N ARG A 83 -14.34 6.43 9.12
CA ARG A 83 -15.01 5.97 10.34
C ARG A 83 -13.98 6.04 11.44
N SER A 84 -14.08 7.09 12.27
CA SER A 84 -13.39 7.17 13.54
C SER A 84 -13.72 5.90 14.33
N VAL A 85 -12.73 5.03 14.53
CA VAL A 85 -12.83 3.99 15.55
C VAL A 85 -12.31 4.64 16.83
N GLU A 86 -13.23 5.11 17.68
CA GLU A 86 -12.89 5.36 19.08
C GLU A 86 -12.56 4.02 19.73
N VAL A 87 -11.32 3.89 20.18
CA VAL A 87 -10.89 2.78 21.04
C VAL A 87 -11.10 3.25 22.48
N ALA A 88 -12.06 2.64 23.16
CA ALA A 88 -12.32 2.79 24.58
C ALA A 88 -11.30 2.02 25.43
#